data_AF-A0A6L7S792-F1
#
_entry.id   AF-A0A6L7S792-F1
#
_cell.length_a   1.000
_cell.length_b   1.000
_cell.length_c   1.000
_cell.angle_alpha   90.00
_cell.angle_beta   90.00
_cell.angle_gamma   90.00
#
_symmetry.space_group_name_H-M   'P 1'
#
loop_
_entity.id
_entity.type
_entity.pdbx_description
1 polymer ?
#
loop_
_entity_poly.entity_id
_entity_poly.type
_entity_poly.pdbx_seq_one_letter_code
_entity_poly.pdbx_strand_id
1 'polypeptide(L)'
;TIDVKEVKFRPNTDIHDYDVKMRNVTRFLESGDKVKVTLRFRGREMAHLNLGRNLLERVANDIREIGKVENMPKMEGRQMVMMIGPAK
;
A
#
# COMPACT_ATOMS: atom_id res chain seq x y z
N THR A 1 17.38 -10.27 -8.15
CA THR A 1 17.28 -8.82 -8.46
C THR A 1 16.11 -8.31 -7.66
N ILE A 2 16.27 -7.21 -6.92
CA ILE A 2 15.15 -6.67 -6.12
C ILE A 2 14.32 -5.82 -7.07
N ASP A 3 13.13 -6.30 -7.44
CA ASP A 3 12.22 -5.55 -8.29
C ASP A 3 11.22 -4.76 -7.44
N VAL A 4 10.77 -3.62 -7.97
CA VAL A 4 9.75 -2.79 -7.31
C VAL A 4 8.40 -3.07 -7.98
N LYS A 5 7.50 -3.74 -7.27
CA LYS A 5 6.13 -4.00 -7.71
C LYS A 5 5.22 -2.86 -7.24
N GLU A 6 4.45 -2.29 -8.17
CA GLU A 6 3.50 -1.23 -7.83
C GLU A 6 2.09 -1.78 -7.66
N VAL A 7 1.45 -1.49 -6.52
CA VAL A 7 0.08 -1.87 -6.21
C VAL A 7 -0.76 -0.61 -6.04
N LYS A 8 -1.80 -0.49 -6.88
CA LYS A 8 -2.66 0.69 -6.93
C LYS A 8 -3.95 0.46 -6.15
N PHE A 9 -4.22 1.33 -5.18
CA PHE A 9 -5.44 1.34 -4.40
C PHE A 9 -6.33 2.52 -4.78
N ARG A 10 -7.64 2.34 -4.59
CA ARG A 10 -8.61 3.43 -4.67
C ARG A 10 -9.20 3.68 -3.28
N PRO A 11 -9.62 4.92 -2.98
CA PRO A 11 -10.25 5.23 -1.70
C PRO A 11 -11.57 4.47 -1.48
N ASN A 12 -12.31 4.15 -2.55
CA ASN A 12 -13.51 3.29 -2.51
C ASN A 12 -13.19 1.82 -2.85
N THR A 13 -12.03 1.31 -2.43
CA THR A 13 -11.71 -0.13 -2.60
C THR A 13 -12.65 -0.95 -1.71
N ASP A 14 -13.29 -1.95 -2.32
CA ASP A 14 -14.12 -2.92 -1.62
C ASP A 14 -13.24 -3.87 -0.76
N ILE A 15 -13.81 -4.46 0.29
CA ILE A 15 -13.09 -5.35 1.20
C ILE A 15 -12.51 -6.55 0.44
N HIS A 16 -13.23 -7.07 -0.55
CA HIS A 16 -12.75 -8.17 -1.38
C HIS A 16 -11.55 -7.77 -2.25
N ASP A 17 -11.59 -6.58 -2.89
CA ASP A 17 -10.47 -6.05 -3.69
C ASP A 17 -9.24 -5.78 -2.82
N TYR A 18 -9.45 -5.36 -1.57
CA TYR A 18 -8.38 -5.21 -0.59
C TYR A 18 -7.69 -6.54 -0.29
N ASP A 19 -8.44 -7.60 0.04
CA ASP A 19 -7.88 -8.92 0.39
C ASP A 19 -7.05 -9.51 -0.77
N VAL A 20 -7.57 -9.42 -1.99
CA VAL A 20 -6.87 -9.89 -3.20
C VAL A 20 -5.55 -9.14 -3.40
N LYS A 21 -5.54 -7.81 -3.22
CA LYS A 21 -4.31 -7.02 -3.31
C LYS A 21 -3.35 -7.35 -2.19
N MET A 22 -3.84 -7.57 -0.98
CA MET A 22 -3.03 -7.91 0.18
C MET A 22 -2.29 -9.23 0.01
N ARG A 23 -2.95 -10.24 -0.57
CA ARG A 23 -2.31 -11.51 -0.96
C ARG A 23 -1.19 -11.31 -1.97
N ASN A 24 -1.39 -10.44 -2.97
CA ASN A 24 -0.34 -10.13 -3.95
C ASN A 24 0.84 -9.38 -3.30
N VAL A 25 0.56 -8.39 -2.45
CA VAL A 25 1.60 -7.69 -1.67
C VAL A 25 2.44 -8.68 -0.88
N THR A 26 1.78 -9.59 -0.16
CA THR A 26 2.43 -10.64 0.63
C THR A 26 3.34 -11.50 -0.23
N ARG A 27 2.82 -12.00 -1.35
CA ARG A 27 3.58 -12.85 -2.29
C ARG A 27 4.81 -12.14 -2.86
N PHE A 28 4.73 -10.84 -3.14
CA PHE A 28 5.86 -10.05 -3.62
C PHE A 28 6.93 -9.88 -2.53
N LEU A 29 6.52 -9.58 -1.29
CA LEU A 29 7.44 -9.46 -0.16
C LEU A 29 8.11 -10.79 0.17
N GLU A 30 7.38 -11.90 0.11
CA GLU A 30 7.94 -13.25 0.28
C GLU A 30 8.95 -13.62 -0.83
N SER A 31 8.76 -13.07 -2.03
CA SER A 31 9.70 -13.24 -3.15
C SER A 31 10.95 -12.36 -3.04
N GLY A 32 11.02 -11.46 -2.04
CA GLY A 32 12.10 -10.49 -1.87
C GLY A 32 11.97 -9.22 -2.72
N ASP A 33 10.80 -8.98 -3.31
CA ASP A 33 10.50 -7.76 -4.07
C ASP A 33 10.02 -6.64 -3.13
N LYS A 34 10.33 -5.40 -3.51
CA LYS A 34 9.77 -4.22 -2.83
C LYS A 34 8.40 -3.92 -3.37
N VAL A 35 7.50 -3.49 -2.50
CA VAL A 35 6.14 -3.14 -2.88
C VAL A 35 5.90 -1.64 -2.68
N LYS A 36 5.55 -0.97 -3.77
CA LYS A 36 5.12 0.43 -3.77
C LYS A 36 3.60 0.47 -3.80
N VAL A 37 3.01 0.90 -2.71
CA VAL A 37 1.56 1.07 -2.58
C VAL A 37 1.19 2.50 -2.94
N THR A 38 0.33 2.68 -3.94
CA THR A 38 -0.07 4.00 -4.43
C THR A 38 -1.59 4.14 -4.36
N LEU A 39 -2.08 5.08 -3.56
CA LEU A 39 -3.46 5.53 -3.55
C LEU A 39 -3.62 6.79 -4.39
N ARG A 40 -4.54 6.81 -5.33
CA ARG A 40 -4.86 8.01 -6.11
C ARG A 40 -6.20 8.59 -5.69
N PHE A 41 -6.22 9.89 -5.38
CA PHE A 41 -7.42 10.64 -5.06
C PHE A 41 -7.87 11.46 -6.29
N ARG A 42 -9.17 11.49 -6.59
CA ARG A 42 -9.75 12.39 -7.61
C ARG A 42 -10.58 13.48 -6.92
N GLY A 43 -10.13 14.73 -7.00
CA GLY A 43 -10.90 15.94 -6.68
C GLY A 43 -11.66 15.90 -5.35
N ARG A 44 -12.94 15.50 -5.40
CA ARG A 44 -13.84 15.37 -4.23
C ARG A 44 -13.41 14.29 -3.23
N GLU A 45 -12.55 13.35 -3.65
CA GLU A 45 -12.06 12.26 -2.81
C GLU A 45 -10.96 12.68 -1.84
N MET A 46 -10.47 13.92 -1.89
CA MET A 46 -9.55 14.47 -0.88
C MET A 46 -10.18 14.54 0.53
N ALA A 47 -11.50 14.44 0.65
CA ALA A 47 -12.16 14.27 1.95
C ALA A 47 -11.87 12.89 2.58
N HIS A 48 -11.55 11.88 1.76
CA HIS A 48 -11.26 10.52 2.21
C HIS A 48 -9.76 10.29 2.47
N LEU A 49 -8.97 11.35 2.66
CA LEU A 49 -7.56 11.24 3.04
C LEU A 49 -7.37 10.44 4.34
N ASN A 50 -8.24 10.65 5.33
CA ASN A 50 -8.23 9.88 6.57
C ASN A 50 -8.50 8.39 6.33
N LEU A 51 -9.38 8.08 5.37
CA LEU A 51 -9.73 6.71 5.02
C LEU A 51 -8.56 6.02 4.31
N GLY A 52 -7.90 6.72 3.38
CA GLY A 52 -6.67 6.22 2.73
C GLY A 52 -5.52 6.03 3.72
N ARG A 53 -5.34 6.96 4.67
CA ARG A 53 -4.32 6.85 5.72
C ARG A 53 -4.59 5.66 6.64
N ASN A 54 -5.82 5.50 7.12
CA ASN A 54 -6.22 4.34 7.93
C ASN A 54 -6.01 3.02 7.17
N LEU A 55 -6.30 2.99 5.86
CA LEU A 55 -6.08 1.80 5.04
C LEU A 55 -4.58 1.47 4.93
N LEU A 56 -3.73 2.48 4.73
CA LEU A 56 -2.28 2.27 4.67
C LEU A 56 -1.70 1.89 6.03
N GLU A 57 -2.19 2.46 7.14
CA GLU A 57 -1.81 2.04 8.49
C GLU A 57 -2.26 0.60 8.78
N ARG A 58 -3.44 0.18 8.29
CA ARG A 58 -3.88 -1.21 8.37
C ARG A 58 -2.98 -2.14 7.56
N VAL A 59 -2.68 -1.77 6.31
CA VAL A 59 -1.75 -2.52 5.46
C VAL A 59 -0.40 -2.67 6.17
N ALA A 60 0.15 -1.57 6.71
CA ALA A 60 1.41 -1.54 7.43
C ALA A 60 1.46 -2.49 8.64
N ASN A 61 0.34 -2.63 9.37
CA ASN A 61 0.23 -3.53 10.50
C ASN A 61 0.16 -4.98 10.06
N ASP A 62 -0.66 -5.29 9.07
CA ASP A 62 -0.86 -6.65 8.56
C ASP A 62 0.40 -7.20 7.87
N ILE A 63 1.18 -6.35 7.17
CA ILE A 63 2.46 -6.74 6.55
C ILE A 63 3.64 -6.75 7.51
N ARG A 64 3.48 -6.34 8.78
CA ARG A 64 4.59 -6.16 9.73
C ARG A 64 5.35 -7.45 10.02
N GLU A 65 4.71 -8.61 9.85
CA GLU A 65 5.31 -9.94 10.05
C GLU A 65 6.16 -10.41 8.86
N ILE A 66 5.88 -9.93 7.65
CA ILE A 66 6.51 -10.37 6.39
C ILE A 66 7.41 -9.30 5.76
N GLY A 67 7.22 -8.04 6.13
CA GLY A 67 7.84 -6.88 5.52
C GLY A 67 8.03 -5.74 6.51
N LYS A 68 8.88 -4.80 6.12
CA LYS A 68 9.15 -3.58 6.86
C LYS A 68 8.71 -2.37 6.04
N VAL A 69 7.95 -1.48 6.67
CA VAL A 69 7.65 -0.18 6.07
C VAL A 69 8.95 0.62 5.98
N GLU A 70 9.45 0.82 4.77
CA GLU A 70 10.63 1.65 4.53
C GLU A 70 10.23 3.13 4.53
N ASN A 71 9.16 3.46 3.80
CA ASN A 71 8.64 4.82 3.74
C ASN A 71 7.20 4.86 4.23
N MET A 72 6.98 5.67 5.28
CA MET A 72 5.66 6.01 5.76
C MET A 72 4.80 6.63 4.63
N PRO A 73 3.47 6.42 4.69
CA PRO A 73 2.56 6.95 3.68
C PRO A 73 2.67 8.47 3.59
N LYS A 74 3.13 8.96 2.44
CA LYS A 74 3.32 10.39 2.15
C LYS A 74 2.40 10.83 1.02
N MET A 75 1.87 12.03 1.15
CA MET A 75 1.14 12.70 0.09
C MET A 75 2.10 13.27 -0.96
N GLU A 76 2.00 12.78 -2.18
CA GLU A 76 2.61 13.36 -3.38
C GLU A 76 1.51 13.95 -4.27
N GLY A 77 1.17 15.21 -4.03
CA GLY A 77 0.14 15.92 -4.79
C GLY A 77 -1.26 15.32 -4.58
N ARG A 78 -1.77 14.58 -5.57
CA ARG A 78 -3.10 13.93 -5.54
C ARG A 78 -3.04 12.42 -5.31
N GLN A 79 -1.88 11.91 -4.91
CA GLN A 79 -1.68 10.51 -4.59
C GLN A 79 -0.98 10.38 -3.25
N MET A 80 -1.24 9.29 -2.55
CA MET A 80 -0.53 8.90 -1.35
C MET A 80 0.27 7.65 -1.67
N VAL A 81 1.56 7.71 -1.40
CA VAL A 81 2.50 6.65 -1.73
C VAL A 81 3.11 6.13 -0.45
N MET A 82 3.22 4.81 -0.34
CA MET A 82 3.88 4.11 0.75
C MET A 82 4.80 3.05 0.15
N MET A 83 5.97 2.85 0.76
CA MET A 83 6.93 1.87 0.28
C MET A 83 7.23 0.84 1.37
N ILE A 84 7.14 -0.41 0.97
CA ILE A 84 7.33 -1.57 1.84
C ILE A 84 8.49 -2.39 1.25
N GLY A 85 9.46 -2.67 2.09
CA GLY A 85 10.52 -3.61 1.81
C GLY A 85 10.22 -4.99 2.40
N PRO A 86 10.75 -6.07 1.82
CA PRO A 86 10.71 -7.39 2.45
C PRO A 86 11.54 -7.37 3.74
N ALA A 87 11.14 -8.19 4.73
CA ALA A 87 11.89 -8.30 6.00
C ALA A 87 13.11 -9.23 5.89
N LYS A 88 13.20 -10.01 4.80
CA LYS A 88 14.31 -10.90 4.45
C LYS A 88 15.15 -10.34 3.30
#